data_AF-A0A7R8XG01-F1
#
_entry.id   AF-A0A7R8XG01-F1
#
_cell.length_a   1.000
_cell.length_b   1.000
_cell.length_c   1.000
_cell.angle_alpha   90.00
_cell.angle_beta   90.00
_cell.angle_gamma   90.00
#
_symmetry.space_group_name_H-M   'P 1'
#
loop_
_entity.id
_entity.type
_entity.pdbx_description
1 polymer ?
#
loop_
_entity_poly.entity_id
_entity_poly.type
_entity_poly.pdbx_seq_one_letter_code
_entity_poly.pdbx_strand_id
1 'polypeptide(L)'
;MADPPECKLTERGAEYVGKQNVTMSGVPCLPWLMIPSSFLYNGLILRIPDEVDGRHGFCRNPEVRDYGPYCYTSLEGEWGYCDVPFCPTPDREKCDVRVGGQCVSPLECKTDLKGKAYIGTKNVTHKGHKCLPWMLATSLTREDPFYGLQTYEISEAYSVIITDAVTLNAYTILDDMHPGHNFCRNPTEDENGPWCFKSSGKGRDFCDIPTCP
;
A
#
# COMPACT_ATOMS: atom_id res chain seq x y z
N MET A 1 -2.82 -15.98 -6.80
CA MET A 1 -2.55 -14.53 -6.69
C MET A 1 -1.63 -14.17 -7.85
N ALA A 2 -1.87 -13.05 -8.52
CA ALA A 2 -0.98 -12.58 -9.58
C ALA A 2 0.33 -12.07 -8.95
N ASP A 3 1.46 -12.20 -9.63
CA ASP A 3 2.71 -11.65 -9.13
C ASP A 3 2.62 -10.11 -9.07
N PRO A 4 3.18 -9.48 -8.02
CA PRO A 4 3.22 -8.03 -7.91
C PRO A 4 4.02 -7.39 -9.07
N PRO A 5 3.69 -6.15 -9.46
CA PRO A 5 4.45 -5.45 -10.49
C PRO A 5 5.88 -5.17 -10.03
N GLU A 6 6.86 -5.42 -10.90
CA GLU A 6 8.29 -5.11 -10.68
C GLU A 6 8.62 -3.64 -10.99
N CYS A 7 7.70 -2.74 -10.67
CA CYS A 7 7.79 -1.32 -10.95
C CYS A 7 7.04 -0.48 -9.92
N LYS A 8 7.42 0.78 -9.77
CA LYS A 8 6.79 1.77 -8.87
C LYS A 8 5.86 2.71 -9.64
N LEU A 9 4.81 3.18 -8.98
CA LEU A 9 3.84 4.13 -9.52
C LEU A 9 4.18 5.57 -9.15
N THR A 10 4.83 5.78 -8.01
CA THR A 10 5.23 7.09 -7.52
C THR A 10 6.74 7.25 -7.42
N GLU A 11 7.21 8.49 -7.35
CA GLU A 11 8.64 8.78 -7.16
C GLU A 11 9.20 8.10 -5.91
N ARG A 12 8.42 8.13 -4.82
CA ARG A 12 8.78 7.51 -3.54
C ARG A 12 8.65 5.99 -3.56
N GLY A 13 7.83 5.40 -4.43
CA GLY A 13 7.66 3.94 -4.50
C GLY A 13 7.26 3.30 -3.17
N ALA A 14 6.49 4.00 -2.35
CA ALA A 14 6.04 3.50 -1.05
C ALA A 14 5.02 2.35 -1.21
N GLU A 15 4.40 2.28 -2.39
CA GLU A 15 3.52 1.22 -2.87
C GLU A 15 4.22 0.06 -3.57
N TYR A 16 5.55 0.13 -3.73
CA TYR A 16 6.27 -0.93 -4.43
C TYR A 16 6.34 -2.21 -3.59
N VAL A 17 5.92 -3.31 -4.22
CA VAL A 17 5.75 -4.63 -3.58
C VAL A 17 6.41 -5.77 -4.35
N GLY A 18 7.14 -5.45 -5.43
CA GLY A 18 7.90 -6.43 -6.20
C GLY A 18 9.07 -7.06 -5.43
N LYS A 19 9.86 -7.87 -6.13
CA LYS A 19 10.86 -8.79 -5.57
C LYS A 19 12.31 -8.34 -5.77
N GLN A 20 12.56 -7.12 -6.25
CA GLN A 20 13.92 -6.54 -6.34
C GLN A 20 14.60 -6.57 -4.98
N ASN A 21 15.84 -7.06 -4.90
CA ASN A 21 16.61 -7.22 -3.65
C ASN A 21 18.09 -6.84 -3.80
N VAL A 22 18.38 -5.91 -4.70
CA VAL A 22 19.73 -5.40 -4.94
C VAL A 22 19.68 -3.88 -4.99
N THR A 23 20.63 -3.23 -4.32
CA THR A 23 20.77 -1.76 -4.34
C THR A 23 21.20 -1.26 -5.72
N MET A 24 21.07 0.04 -5.96
CA MET A 24 21.58 0.72 -7.16
C MET A 24 23.09 0.49 -7.36
N SER A 25 23.83 0.30 -6.28
CA SER A 25 25.28 0.02 -6.28
C SER A 25 25.62 -1.47 -6.46
N GLY A 26 24.62 -2.34 -6.64
CA GLY A 26 24.84 -3.77 -6.86
C GLY A 26 25.02 -4.59 -5.57
N VAL A 27 24.70 -4.03 -4.40
CA VAL A 27 24.85 -4.73 -3.11
C VAL A 27 23.58 -5.53 -2.80
N PRO A 28 23.69 -6.83 -2.49
CA PRO A 28 22.55 -7.64 -2.11
C PRO A 28 21.93 -7.17 -0.79
N CYS A 29 20.60 -7.14 -0.74
CA CYS A 29 19.86 -6.77 0.45
C CYS A 29 19.81 -7.89 1.49
N LEU A 30 19.85 -7.52 2.76
CA LEU A 30 19.57 -8.39 3.88
C LEU A 30 18.07 -8.54 4.13
N PRO A 31 17.61 -9.72 4.60
CA PRO A 31 16.25 -9.90 5.10
C PRO A 31 15.87 -8.90 6.19
N TRP A 32 14.69 -8.30 6.08
CA TRP A 32 14.22 -7.29 7.04
C TRP A 32 14.09 -7.82 8.48
N LEU A 33 13.74 -9.10 8.67
CA LEU A 33 13.70 -9.75 9.99
C LEU A 33 15.08 -9.91 10.63
N MET A 34 16.15 -9.87 9.85
CA MET A 34 17.51 -9.95 10.39
C MET A 34 18.01 -8.60 10.90
N ILE A 35 17.37 -7.49 10.52
CA ILE A 35 17.84 -6.16 10.86
C ILE A 35 17.57 -5.89 12.35
N PRO A 36 18.61 -5.53 13.14
CA PRO A 36 18.43 -5.21 14.54
C PRO A 36 17.36 -4.13 14.75
N SER A 37 16.48 -4.34 15.72
CA SER A 37 15.38 -3.43 16.02
C SER A 37 15.83 -2.01 16.36
N SER A 38 17.08 -1.83 16.80
CA SER A 38 17.71 -0.52 17.02
C SER A 38 17.81 0.34 15.76
N PHE A 39 17.84 -0.27 14.57
CA PHE A 39 17.84 0.44 13.28
C PHE A 39 16.42 0.60 12.70
N LEU A 40 15.45 -0.16 13.23
CA LEU A 40 14.06 -0.16 12.78
C LEU A 40 13.19 0.76 13.67
N TYR A 41 13.46 2.07 13.61
CA TYR A 41 12.74 3.08 14.39
C TYR A 41 11.21 3.05 14.14
N ASN A 42 10.42 3.47 15.15
CA ASN A 42 8.97 3.70 15.04
C ASN A 42 8.14 2.51 14.53
N GLY A 43 8.56 1.30 14.87
CA GLY A 43 7.85 0.07 14.49
C GLY A 43 7.94 -0.24 13.00
N LEU A 44 9.08 0.06 12.37
CA LEU A 44 9.26 -0.04 10.92
C LEU A 44 8.89 -1.42 10.37
N ILE A 45 9.18 -2.47 11.11
CA ILE A 45 8.88 -3.85 10.73
C ILE A 45 7.37 -4.09 10.54
N LEU A 46 6.51 -3.40 11.30
CA LEU A 46 5.04 -3.45 11.14
C LEU A 46 4.56 -2.72 9.89
N ARG A 47 5.47 -1.99 9.21
CA ARG A 47 5.20 -1.23 7.99
C ARG A 47 5.73 -1.91 6.73
N ILE A 48 6.33 -3.08 6.89
CA ILE A 48 6.80 -3.92 5.79
C ILE A 48 5.69 -4.92 5.50
N PRO A 49 5.21 -5.00 4.26
CA PRO A 49 4.08 -5.87 3.91
C PRO A 49 4.35 -7.35 4.21
N ASP A 50 3.34 -8.03 4.75
CA ASP A 50 3.43 -9.42 5.25
C ASP A 50 3.64 -10.46 4.15
N GLU A 51 3.32 -10.16 2.88
CA GLU A 51 3.61 -11.02 1.70
C GLU A 51 5.10 -11.36 1.47
N VAL A 52 5.99 -10.96 2.38
CA VAL A 52 7.44 -11.21 2.35
C VAL A 52 7.92 -11.98 3.59
N ASP A 53 7.07 -12.21 4.59
CA ASP A 53 7.44 -12.81 5.90
C ASP A 53 8.64 -12.13 6.58
N GLY A 54 9.00 -10.91 6.15
CA GLY A 54 10.29 -10.24 6.39
C GLY A 54 11.57 -11.11 6.20
N ARG A 55 11.44 -12.33 5.67
CA ARG A 55 12.50 -13.31 5.39
C ARG A 55 13.26 -12.98 4.11
N HIS A 56 12.71 -12.09 3.28
CA HIS A 56 13.38 -11.61 2.08
C HIS A 56 13.92 -10.20 2.29
N GLY A 57 14.98 -9.86 1.55
CA GLY A 57 15.54 -8.51 1.49
C GLY A 57 14.92 -7.67 0.38
N PHE A 58 13.63 -7.80 0.08
CA PHE A 58 13.03 -7.02 -1.01
C PHE A 58 13.04 -5.52 -0.69
N CYS A 59 13.33 -4.70 -1.69
CA CYS A 59 13.38 -3.26 -1.55
C CYS A 59 12.02 -2.70 -1.17
N ARG A 60 11.95 -1.87 -0.14
CA ARG A 60 10.72 -1.25 0.35
C ARG A 60 10.97 0.20 0.73
N ASN A 61 9.93 1.02 0.78
CA ASN A 61 10.01 2.38 1.33
C ASN A 61 8.98 2.62 2.45
N PRO A 62 9.09 1.88 3.57
CA PRO A 62 8.11 1.94 4.66
C PRO A 62 8.06 3.30 5.38
N GLU A 63 9.14 4.09 5.30
CA GLU A 63 9.25 5.43 5.87
C GLU A 63 8.79 6.54 4.91
N VAL A 64 8.41 6.18 3.68
CA VAL A 64 7.99 7.14 2.65
C VAL A 64 9.07 8.20 2.41
N ARG A 65 10.34 7.77 2.42
CA ARG A 65 11.52 8.60 2.17
C ARG A 65 11.52 9.11 0.74
N ASP A 66 12.09 10.29 0.54
CA ASP A 66 12.43 10.75 -0.79
C ASP A 66 13.49 9.80 -1.42
N TYR A 67 13.53 9.73 -2.75
CA TYR A 67 14.42 8.90 -3.59
C TYR A 67 14.07 7.41 -3.78
N GLY A 68 13.07 6.87 -3.09
CA GLY A 68 12.47 5.59 -3.47
C GLY A 68 12.72 4.41 -2.52
N PRO A 69 12.41 3.18 -2.98
CA PRO A 69 12.67 1.94 -2.25
C PRO A 69 14.14 1.77 -1.89
N TYR A 70 14.39 1.21 -0.70
CA TYR A 70 15.72 0.91 -0.17
C TYR A 70 15.71 -0.44 0.54
N CYS A 71 16.90 -0.89 0.94
CA CYS A 71 17.06 -2.04 1.81
C CYS A 71 18.35 -1.88 2.65
N TYR A 72 18.44 -2.65 3.73
CA TYR A 72 19.67 -2.79 4.51
C TYR A 72 20.61 -3.80 3.84
N THR A 73 21.91 -3.55 3.93
CA THR A 73 22.98 -4.36 3.35
C THR A 73 23.94 -4.95 4.38
N SER A 74 23.91 -4.44 5.62
CA SER A 74 24.68 -4.98 6.76
C SER A 74 23.83 -5.02 8.04
N LEU A 75 24.14 -5.95 8.95
CA LEU A 75 23.61 -6.01 10.31
C LEU A 75 24.13 -4.85 11.18
N GLU A 76 25.13 -4.11 10.73
CA GLU A 76 25.61 -2.87 11.37
C GLU A 76 24.79 -1.62 10.96
N GLY A 77 23.73 -1.79 10.15
CA GLY A 77 22.80 -0.72 9.78
C GLY A 77 23.15 0.02 8.49
N GLU A 78 24.09 -0.49 7.69
CA GLU A 78 24.31 0.02 6.34
C GLU A 78 23.10 -0.28 5.44
N TRP A 79 22.75 0.65 4.57
CA TRP A 79 21.61 0.54 3.67
C TRP A 79 21.87 1.29 2.36
N GLY A 80 21.09 0.98 1.33
CA GLY A 80 21.15 1.66 0.04
C GLY A 80 19.82 1.66 -0.69
N TYR A 81 19.62 2.66 -1.55
CA TYR A 81 18.47 2.73 -2.44
C TYR A 81 18.51 1.63 -3.50
N CYS A 82 17.36 1.26 -4.02
CA CYS A 82 17.19 0.32 -5.12
C CYS A 82 16.71 1.03 -6.39
N ASP A 83 17.19 0.59 -7.54
CA ASP A 83 16.78 1.13 -8.85
C ASP A 83 15.47 0.47 -9.32
N VAL A 84 14.34 0.86 -8.71
CA VAL A 84 13.02 0.35 -9.11
C VAL A 84 12.46 1.24 -10.24
N PRO A 85 12.21 0.67 -11.43
CA PRO A 85 11.71 1.44 -12.57
C PRO A 85 10.26 1.89 -12.35
N PHE A 86 9.85 2.96 -13.02
CA PHE A 86 8.44 3.32 -13.05
C PHE A 86 7.63 2.33 -13.88
N CYS A 87 6.40 2.07 -13.45
CA CYS A 87 5.48 1.29 -14.26
C CYS A 87 5.19 2.01 -15.56
N PRO A 88 4.97 1.29 -16.67
CA PRO A 88 4.60 1.90 -17.94
C PRO A 88 3.35 2.78 -17.75
N THR A 89 3.51 4.09 -17.94
CA THR A 89 2.40 5.03 -18.06
C THR A 89 2.18 5.34 -19.53
N PRO A 90 0.94 5.48 -20.00
CA PRO A 90 0.66 5.83 -21.40
C PRO A 90 1.27 7.16 -21.89
N ASP A 91 1.78 7.99 -20.98
CA ASP A 91 2.47 9.24 -21.31
C ASP A 91 3.91 9.06 -21.82
N ARG A 92 4.35 7.82 -22.12
CA ARG A 92 5.51 7.58 -22.99
C ARG A 92 5.13 6.65 -24.15
N GLU A 93 4.44 7.26 -25.11
CA GLU A 93 4.32 6.90 -26.54
C GLU A 93 3.26 5.90 -27.01
N LYS A 94 2.52 5.17 -26.15
CA LYS A 94 1.37 4.36 -26.62
C LYS A 94 0.21 4.37 -25.62
N CYS A 95 -0.95 4.84 -26.11
CA CYS A 95 -2.20 4.84 -25.36
C CYS A 95 -3.01 3.58 -25.67
N ASP A 96 -2.84 2.54 -24.84
CA ASP A 96 -3.57 1.27 -25.03
C ASP A 96 -5.00 1.31 -24.47
N VAL A 97 -5.28 2.22 -23.52
CA VAL A 97 -6.57 2.33 -22.83
C VAL A 97 -7.10 3.76 -22.85
N ARG A 98 -8.34 3.94 -23.32
CA ARG A 98 -9.06 5.24 -23.30
C ARG A 98 -10.34 5.13 -22.49
N VAL A 99 -10.48 5.97 -21.47
CA VAL A 99 -11.74 6.13 -20.72
C VAL A 99 -12.28 7.52 -21.01
N GLY A 100 -13.47 7.62 -21.60
CA GLY A 100 -14.08 8.92 -21.94
C GLY A 100 -13.23 9.78 -22.88
N GLY A 101 -12.37 9.16 -23.71
CA GLY A 101 -11.44 9.85 -24.61
C GLY A 101 -10.11 10.28 -23.98
N GLN A 102 -9.96 10.18 -22.65
CA GLN A 102 -8.70 10.44 -21.96
C GLN A 102 -7.86 9.16 -21.91
N CYS A 103 -6.56 9.31 -22.11
CA CYS A 103 -5.63 8.19 -21.96
C CYS A 103 -5.47 7.84 -20.49
N VAL A 104 -5.65 6.57 -20.15
CA VAL A 104 -5.59 6.08 -18.76
C VAL A 104 -4.65 4.89 -18.73
N SER A 105 -3.73 4.85 -17.75
CA SER A 105 -2.92 3.65 -17.53
C SER A 105 -3.83 2.47 -17.19
N PRO A 106 -3.57 1.24 -17.68
CA PRO A 106 -4.33 0.05 -17.25
C PRO A 106 -4.38 -0.12 -15.72
N LEU A 107 -3.40 0.46 -15.00
CA LEU A 107 -3.36 0.45 -13.53
C LEU A 107 -4.29 1.49 -12.89
N GLU A 108 -4.67 2.55 -13.62
CA GLU A 108 -5.53 3.66 -13.16
C GLU A 108 -7.03 3.42 -13.45
N CYS A 109 -7.40 2.21 -13.90
CA CYS A 109 -8.78 1.79 -14.08
C CYS A 109 -9.03 0.41 -13.45
N LYS A 110 -10.28 0.11 -13.12
CA LYS A 110 -10.71 -1.19 -12.60
C LYS A 110 -11.15 -2.11 -13.74
N THR A 111 -10.74 -3.37 -13.69
CA THR A 111 -11.13 -4.40 -14.67
C THR A 111 -12.39 -5.17 -14.28
N ASP A 112 -12.79 -5.09 -13.01
CA ASP A 112 -14.02 -5.68 -12.47
C ASP A 112 -14.88 -4.60 -11.79
N LEU A 113 -16.16 -4.88 -11.56
CA LEU A 113 -17.11 -3.91 -10.99
C LEU A 113 -16.71 -3.45 -9.59
N LYS A 114 -16.12 -4.34 -8.79
CA LYS A 114 -15.69 -4.08 -7.41
C LYS A 114 -14.33 -3.38 -7.36
N GLY A 115 -13.54 -3.42 -8.42
CA GLY A 115 -12.16 -2.95 -8.43
C GLY A 115 -11.29 -3.64 -7.38
N LYS A 116 -11.46 -4.95 -7.19
CA LYS A 116 -10.62 -5.70 -6.23
C LYS A 116 -9.15 -5.64 -6.64
N ALA A 117 -8.87 -5.88 -7.92
CA ALA A 117 -7.51 -5.87 -8.46
C ALA A 117 -6.96 -4.46 -8.77
N TYR A 118 -7.66 -3.40 -8.36
CA TYR A 118 -7.25 -2.02 -8.66
C TYR A 118 -6.04 -1.62 -7.80
N ILE A 119 -4.91 -1.37 -8.46
CA ILE A 119 -3.65 -1.00 -7.81
C ILE A 119 -3.16 0.43 -8.15
N GLY A 120 -3.96 1.23 -8.85
CA GLY A 120 -3.62 2.59 -9.27
C GLY A 120 -3.44 3.60 -8.13
N THR A 121 -3.18 4.86 -8.50
CA THR A 121 -2.72 5.91 -7.58
C THR A 121 -3.81 6.88 -7.11
N LYS A 122 -5.06 6.72 -7.54
CA LYS A 122 -6.18 7.54 -7.02
C LYS A 122 -6.18 7.60 -5.49
N ASN A 123 -6.15 8.80 -4.92
CA ASN A 123 -6.16 9.04 -3.47
C ASN A 123 -7.12 10.18 -3.05
N VAL A 124 -8.19 10.35 -3.84
CA VAL A 124 -9.25 11.33 -3.57
C VAL A 124 -10.60 10.63 -3.76
N THR A 125 -11.50 10.83 -2.79
CA THR A 125 -12.83 10.23 -2.80
C THR A 125 -13.74 10.91 -3.82
N HIS A 126 -14.88 10.32 -4.12
CA HIS A 126 -15.90 10.87 -5.02
C HIS A 126 -16.42 12.25 -4.58
N LYS A 127 -16.32 12.55 -3.28
CA LYS A 127 -16.67 13.85 -2.68
C LYS A 127 -15.50 14.84 -2.59
N GLY A 128 -14.33 14.47 -3.12
CA GLY A 128 -13.15 15.34 -3.13
C GLY A 128 -12.32 15.31 -1.83
N HIS A 129 -12.62 14.42 -0.89
CA HIS A 129 -11.80 14.29 0.32
C HIS A 129 -10.48 13.58 0.00
N LYS A 130 -9.36 14.11 0.52
CA LYS A 130 -8.06 13.42 0.42
C LYS A 130 -8.05 12.17 1.28
N CYS A 131 -7.41 11.12 0.78
CA CYS A 131 -7.23 9.89 1.54
C CYS A 131 -6.12 10.02 2.59
N LEU A 132 -6.33 9.40 3.75
CA LEU A 132 -5.30 9.17 4.77
C LEU A 132 -4.45 7.96 4.39
N PRO A 133 -3.16 7.93 4.77
CA PRO A 133 -2.35 6.73 4.71
C PRO A 133 -3.01 5.58 5.48
N TRP A 134 -3.04 4.38 4.91
CA TRP A 134 -3.75 3.22 5.46
C TRP A 134 -3.29 2.85 6.89
N MET A 135 -2.00 3.00 7.17
CA MET A 135 -1.45 2.81 8.50
C MET A 135 -1.89 3.88 9.50
N LEU A 136 -1.89 5.15 9.09
CA LEU A 136 -2.33 6.22 9.98
C LEU A 136 -3.81 6.08 10.29
N ALA A 137 -4.61 5.70 9.29
CA ALA A 137 -6.03 5.47 9.47
C ALA A 137 -6.32 4.30 10.41
N THR A 138 -5.60 3.18 10.31
CA THR A 138 -5.76 2.04 11.23
C THR A 138 -5.32 2.38 12.65
N SER A 139 -4.32 3.23 12.84
CA SER A 139 -3.97 3.77 14.16
C SER A 139 -5.03 4.71 14.72
N LEU A 140 -5.66 5.55 13.89
CA LEU A 140 -6.73 6.48 14.30
C LEU A 140 -8.08 5.77 14.57
N THR A 141 -8.28 4.57 14.06
CA THR A 141 -9.46 3.73 14.35
C THR A 141 -9.29 2.86 15.60
N ARG A 142 -8.07 2.73 16.14
CA ARG A 142 -7.86 2.16 17.47
C ARG A 142 -8.16 3.24 18.50
N GLU A 143 -9.13 2.99 19.36
CA GLU A 143 -9.17 3.69 20.66
C GLU A 143 -7.88 3.33 21.41
N ASP A 144 -7.05 4.32 21.68
CA ASP A 144 -5.77 4.20 22.36
C ASP A 144 -5.99 3.95 23.88
N PRO A 145 -5.60 2.79 24.45
CA PRO A 145 -5.74 2.53 25.89
C PRO A 145 -4.69 3.25 26.76
N PHE A 146 -3.68 3.91 26.19
CA PHE A 146 -2.77 4.77 26.95
C PHE A 146 -3.35 6.19 27.18
N TYR A 147 -4.48 6.50 26.55
CA TYR A 147 -5.41 7.58 26.92
C TYR A 147 -6.83 7.05 27.10
N GLY A 148 -7.04 6.23 28.13
CA GLY A 148 -8.37 6.04 28.74
C GLY A 148 -9.34 5.13 27.98
N LEU A 149 -9.71 4.05 28.66
CA LEU A 149 -10.72 3.07 28.27
C LEU A 149 -12.09 3.72 27.96
N GLN A 150 -12.65 3.40 26.79
CA GLN A 150 -14.10 3.23 26.60
C GLN A 150 -14.39 2.34 25.39
N THR A 151 -14.15 1.02 25.51
CA THR A 151 -14.67 0.06 24.54
C THR A 151 -16.18 0.24 24.40
N TYR A 152 -16.70 0.69 23.26
CA TYR A 152 -18.03 0.37 22.69
C TYR A 152 -18.25 1.21 21.41
N GLU A 153 -17.57 0.82 20.32
CA GLU A 153 -18.06 0.80 18.93
C GLU A 153 -16.84 0.44 18.05
N ILE A 154 -16.57 -0.86 17.93
CA ILE A 154 -15.58 -1.36 16.98
C ILE A 154 -16.05 -0.93 15.60
N SER A 155 -15.38 0.06 14.98
CA SER A 155 -15.77 0.55 13.66
C SER A 155 -15.97 -0.64 12.72
N GLU A 156 -17.08 -0.66 11.98
CA GLU A 156 -17.44 -1.77 11.07
C GLU A 156 -16.27 -2.18 10.15
N ALA A 157 -15.37 -1.25 9.82
CA ALA A 157 -14.15 -1.54 9.06
C ALA A 157 -13.15 -2.44 9.82
N TYR A 158 -12.92 -2.23 11.11
CA TYR A 158 -11.97 -3.01 11.92
C TYR A 158 -12.58 -4.34 12.39
N SER A 159 -13.89 -4.36 12.65
CA SER A 159 -14.62 -5.60 12.94
C SER A 159 -14.71 -6.49 11.71
N VAL A 160 -14.94 -5.97 10.50
CA VAL A 160 -14.89 -6.75 9.24
C VAL A 160 -13.48 -7.33 9.00
N ILE A 161 -12.43 -6.52 9.17
CA ILE A 161 -11.04 -6.98 9.02
C ILE A 161 -10.72 -8.12 10.01
N ILE A 162 -11.17 -8.04 11.26
CA ILE A 162 -10.88 -9.06 12.28
C ILE A 162 -11.81 -10.28 12.19
N THR A 163 -13.10 -10.14 11.88
CA THR A 163 -14.01 -11.29 11.77
C THR A 163 -13.71 -12.14 10.54
N ASP A 164 -13.34 -11.52 9.41
CA ASP A 164 -12.91 -12.26 8.22
C ASP A 164 -11.45 -12.74 8.34
N ALA A 165 -10.58 -12.07 9.10
CA ALA A 165 -9.25 -12.59 9.45
C ALA A 165 -9.31 -13.92 10.22
N VAL A 166 -10.36 -14.13 11.02
CA VAL A 166 -10.57 -15.33 11.84
C VAL A 166 -11.23 -16.47 11.03
N THR A 167 -11.86 -16.18 9.89
CA THR A 167 -12.54 -17.19 9.04
C THR A 167 -11.93 -17.37 7.63
N LEU A 168 -11.06 -16.47 7.15
CA LEU A 168 -10.53 -16.44 5.77
C LEU A 168 -9.01 -16.17 5.63
N ASN A 169 -8.21 -16.25 6.70
CA ASN A 169 -6.79 -15.86 6.74
C ASN A 169 -6.56 -14.35 6.56
N ALA A 170 -6.35 -13.67 7.69
CA ALA A 170 -6.03 -12.24 7.90
C ALA A 170 -4.97 -11.60 6.98
N TYR A 171 -4.15 -12.40 6.30
CA TYR A 171 -2.99 -11.95 5.55
C TYR A 171 -3.40 -11.17 4.28
N THR A 172 -4.39 -11.66 3.53
CA THR A 172 -4.78 -11.09 2.21
C THR A 172 -5.37 -9.66 2.25
N ILE A 173 -5.92 -9.23 3.39
CA ILE A 173 -6.51 -7.90 3.56
C ILE A 173 -5.44 -6.85 3.91
N LEU A 174 -4.37 -7.27 4.59
CA LEU A 174 -3.21 -6.42 4.90
C LEU A 174 -2.34 -6.20 3.64
N ASP A 175 -2.36 -7.16 2.72
CA ASP A 175 -1.64 -7.11 1.43
C ASP A 175 -2.18 -6.03 0.47
N ASP A 176 -3.40 -5.53 0.63
CA ASP A 176 -3.88 -4.39 -0.17
C ASP A 176 -3.77 -3.05 0.60
N MET A 177 -3.61 -3.09 1.92
CA MET A 177 -3.54 -1.93 2.82
C MET A 177 -2.08 -1.53 3.10
N HIS A 178 -1.31 -1.37 2.02
CA HIS A 178 0.11 -1.11 2.07
C HIS A 178 0.47 0.17 2.87
N PRO A 179 1.43 0.11 3.81
CA PRO A 179 1.53 1.11 4.88
C PRO A 179 2.02 2.49 4.44
N GLY A 180 2.70 2.56 3.31
CA GLY A 180 3.38 3.75 2.83
C GLY A 180 2.55 4.66 1.92
N HIS A 181 1.33 4.26 1.53
CA HIS A 181 0.50 5.04 0.61
C HIS A 181 -0.94 5.27 1.12
N ASN A 182 -1.66 6.12 0.40
CA ASN A 182 -3.04 6.50 0.68
C ASN A 182 -3.97 6.24 -0.51
N PHE A 183 -3.58 5.38 -1.46
CA PHE A 183 -4.39 5.06 -2.63
C PHE A 183 -5.65 4.28 -2.29
N CYS A 184 -6.72 4.50 -3.04
CA CYS A 184 -7.98 3.79 -2.89
C CYS A 184 -7.81 2.31 -3.23
N ARG A 185 -8.40 1.44 -2.41
CA ARG A 185 -8.32 -0.02 -2.55
C ARG A 185 -9.67 -0.64 -2.18
N ASN A 186 -9.90 -1.90 -2.56
CA ASN A 186 -11.09 -2.63 -2.14
C ASN A 186 -10.76 -3.99 -1.51
N PRO A 187 -10.02 -4.01 -0.39
CA PRO A 187 -9.59 -5.26 0.24
C PRO A 187 -10.75 -6.10 0.78
N THR A 188 -11.90 -5.47 1.05
CA THR A 188 -13.10 -6.11 1.61
C THR A 188 -14.12 -6.52 0.54
N GLU A 189 -13.78 -6.44 -0.75
CA GLU A 189 -14.68 -6.72 -1.86
C GLU A 189 -16.05 -6.01 -1.78
N ASP A 190 -16.05 -4.78 -1.26
CA ASP A 190 -17.25 -3.95 -1.12
C ASP A 190 -17.90 -3.73 -2.49
N GLU A 191 -19.21 -3.96 -2.59
CA GLU A 191 -19.96 -3.83 -3.85
C GLU A 191 -19.92 -2.41 -4.41
N ASN A 192 -19.71 -1.40 -3.56
CA ASN A 192 -19.61 0.00 -3.99
C ASN A 192 -18.23 0.34 -4.57
N GLY A 193 -17.26 -0.56 -4.46
CA GLY A 193 -15.96 -0.45 -5.08
C GLY A 193 -14.86 0.13 -4.19
N PRO A 194 -13.74 0.60 -4.79
CA PRO A 194 -12.57 1.05 -4.04
C PRO A 194 -12.85 2.26 -3.15
N TRP A 195 -12.24 2.28 -1.98
CA TRP A 195 -12.46 3.28 -0.95
C TRP A 195 -11.16 3.64 -0.24
N CYS A 196 -11.21 4.69 0.57
CA CYS A 196 -10.12 5.05 1.49
C CYS A 196 -10.68 5.75 2.73
N PHE A 197 -9.85 5.86 3.77
CA PHE A 197 -10.16 6.71 4.93
C PHE A 197 -9.95 8.18 4.58
N LYS A 198 -10.88 9.06 4.94
CA LYS A 198 -10.80 10.49 4.63
C LYS A 198 -9.92 11.23 5.63
N SER A 199 -9.19 12.24 5.16
CA SER A 199 -8.45 13.16 6.03
C SER A 199 -9.33 14.22 6.69
N SER A 200 -10.57 14.37 6.23
CA SER A 200 -11.55 15.32 6.77
C SER A 200 -12.88 14.59 7.03
N GLY A 201 -13.45 14.84 8.21
CA GLY A 201 -14.61 14.12 8.72
C GLY A 201 -14.27 12.71 9.23
N LYS A 202 -15.27 12.04 9.82
CA LYS A 202 -15.11 10.67 10.31
C LYS A 202 -15.36 9.64 9.19
N GLY A 203 -14.64 8.51 9.27
CA GLY A 203 -14.88 7.29 8.49
C GLY A 203 -14.25 7.25 7.09
N ARG A 204 -14.56 6.16 6.38
CA ARG A 204 -14.20 5.92 4.97
C ARG A 204 -15.20 6.57 4.00
N ASP A 205 -14.81 6.67 2.74
CA ASP A 205 -15.64 7.14 1.63
C ASP A 205 -15.11 6.53 0.32
N PHE A 206 -15.96 6.41 -0.69
CA PHE A 206 -15.65 5.68 -1.92
C PHE A 206 -14.91 6.55 -2.93
N CYS A 207 -14.13 5.92 -3.79
CA CYS A 207 -13.38 6.57 -4.85
C CYS A 207 -14.00 6.26 -6.21
N ASP A 208 -14.14 7.29 -7.04
CA ASP A 208 -14.56 7.11 -8.43
C ASP A 208 -13.38 6.60 -9.26
N ILE A 209 -13.30 5.27 -9.38
CA ILE A 209 -12.34 4.56 -10.23
C ILE A 209 -13.04 4.20 -11.55
N PRO A 210 -12.53 4.65 -12.71
CA PRO A 210 -13.11 4.32 -14.00
C PRO A 210 -12.94 2.83 -14.32
N THR A 211 -13.88 2.25 -15.07
CA THR A 211 -13.72 0.89 -15.60
C THR A 211 -12.83 0.93 -16.85
N CYS A 212 -11.91 -0.02 -16.97
CA CYS A 212 -11.16 -0.21 -18.21
C CYS A 212 -12.11 -0.64 -19.36
N PRO A 213 -11.82 -0.29 -20.63
CA PRO A 213 -12.60 -0.71 -21.79
C PRO A 213 -12.72 -2.23 -21.96
#